data_AF-A0A2A6BK83-F1
#
_entry.id   AF-A0A2A6BK83-F1
#
_cell.length_a   1.000
_cell.length_b   1.000
_cell.length_c   1.000
_cell.angle_alpha   90.00
_cell.angle_beta   90.00
_cell.angle_gamma   90.00
#
_symmetry.space_group_name_H-M   'P 1'
#
loop_
_entity.id
_entity.type
_entity.pdbx_description
1 polymer ?
#
loop_
_entity_poly.entity_id
_entity_poly.type
_entity_poly.pdbx_seq_one_letter_code
_entity_poly.pdbx_strand_id
1 'polypeptide(L)'
;MGSYGRCTAYGSVGRTLRFLFFFFNVISVIFCILTIAYGGWLVHNRSVYAELLAPSLYVDVGRIMIVVGIISIGNACIAVYSVLKELRCGMYSFSVSSLIIFIMFFIGGVMGFVFRYQLVHQIPLHLKMLTSLRELYGTSEMEKVTNAWDELQSNFHCCGVNGTDDVRVWRTSKWYMHQKAIPPATKPILPISCCVKGMEDKCLKGDPTHPDSSIMFIDTCYEPLRSDLLAVVHIAAWLSIVTIAASNLRIIIRPAHQEVIQQISPQIFDRLQKALTPSCLSIHNR
;
A
#
# COMPACT_ATOMS: atom_id res chain seq x y z
N MET A 1 -55.30 -22.25 28.87
CA MET A 1 -54.03 -21.57 29.18
C MET A 1 -52.91 -22.32 28.48
N GLY A 2 -52.43 -21.79 27.36
CA GLY A 2 -51.33 -22.39 26.59
C GLY A 2 -50.59 -21.26 25.90
N SER A 3 -49.55 -20.77 26.58
CA SER A 3 -48.70 -19.67 26.15
C SER A 3 -47.86 -20.12 24.94
N TYR A 4 -48.38 -19.94 23.72
CA TYR A 4 -47.53 -19.87 22.52
C TYR A 4 -46.92 -18.46 22.45
N GLY A 5 -46.04 -18.19 23.42
CA GLY A 5 -45.25 -16.98 23.51
C GLY A 5 -44.16 -16.98 22.43
N ARG A 6 -44.26 -15.99 21.53
CA ARG A 6 -43.17 -15.21 20.93
C ARG A 6 -41.75 -15.76 21.18
N CYS A 7 -41.22 -16.55 20.26
CA CYS A 7 -39.78 -16.68 20.04
C CYS A 7 -39.53 -17.08 18.57
N THR A 8 -39.81 -16.15 17.65
CA THR A 8 -39.17 -16.23 16.33
C THR A 8 -37.72 -15.80 16.51
N ALA A 9 -36.83 -16.77 16.74
CA ALA A 9 -35.36 -16.59 16.75
C ALA A 9 -34.85 -15.86 15.48
N TYR A 10 -35.66 -15.89 14.41
CA TYR A 10 -35.47 -15.19 13.14
C TYR A 10 -35.38 -13.66 13.22
N GLY A 11 -36.08 -13.01 14.17
CA GLY A 11 -36.15 -11.54 14.21
C GLY A 11 -34.91 -10.86 14.82
N SER A 12 -34.37 -11.45 15.90
CA SER A 12 -33.21 -10.90 16.62
C SER A 12 -31.91 -11.21 15.88
N VAL A 13 -31.74 -12.45 15.40
CA VAL A 13 -30.54 -12.89 14.69
C VAL A 13 -30.34 -12.09 13.39
N GLY A 14 -31.39 -11.91 12.58
CA GLY A 14 -31.31 -11.13 11.34
C GLY A 14 -30.96 -9.66 11.57
N ARG A 15 -31.47 -9.05 12.65
CA ARG A 15 -31.17 -7.65 13.02
C ARG A 15 -29.71 -7.49 13.47
N THR A 16 -29.21 -8.41 14.28
CA THR A 16 -27.80 -8.45 14.70
C THR A 16 -26.87 -8.63 13.50
N LEU A 17 -27.20 -9.52 12.56
CA LEU A 17 -26.40 -9.75 11.35
C LEU A 17 -26.33 -8.51 10.44
N ARG A 18 -27.45 -7.80 10.25
CA ARG A 18 -27.48 -6.54 9.49
C ARG A 18 -26.62 -5.46 10.16
N PHE A 19 -26.72 -5.31 11.48
CA PHE A 19 -25.89 -4.38 12.24
C PHE A 19 -24.39 -4.70 12.10
N LEU A 20 -24.01 -5.97 12.28
CA LEU A 20 -22.62 -6.42 12.11
C LEU A 20 -22.12 -6.16 10.68
N PHE A 21 -22.93 -6.42 9.66
CA PHE A 21 -22.57 -6.13 8.27
C PHE A 21 -22.24 -4.64 8.05
N PHE A 22 -23.10 -3.72 8.52
CA PHE A 22 -22.85 -2.28 8.41
C PHE A 22 -21.62 -1.85 9.21
N PHE A 23 -21.46 -2.37 10.43
CA PHE A 23 -20.30 -2.08 11.28
C PHE A 23 -18.98 -2.49 10.60
N PHE A 24 -18.88 -3.73 10.12
CA PHE A 24 -17.69 -4.17 9.38
C PHE A 24 -17.54 -3.41 8.06
N ASN A 25 -18.64 -3.00 7.41
CA ASN A 25 -18.60 -2.16 6.20
C ASN A 25 -17.90 -0.83 6.45
N VAL A 26 -18.36 -0.09 7.47
CA VAL A 26 -17.76 1.19 7.89
C VAL A 26 -16.29 1.02 8.24
N ILE A 27 -15.94 -0.04 8.99
CA ILE A 27 -14.54 -0.30 9.35
C ILE A 27 -13.64 -0.45 8.12
N SER A 28 -13.99 -1.27 7.12
CA SER A 28 -13.08 -1.36 5.97
C SER A 28 -13.10 -0.13 5.07
N VAL A 29 -14.17 0.69 5.05
CA VAL A 29 -14.10 1.99 4.38
C VAL A 29 -13.05 2.87 5.05
N ILE A 30 -13.01 2.90 6.39
CA ILE A 30 -11.97 3.62 7.14
C ILE A 30 -10.57 3.10 6.77
N PHE A 31 -10.36 1.78 6.76
CA PHE A 31 -9.07 1.20 6.34
C PHE A 31 -8.71 1.49 4.89
N CYS A 32 -9.68 1.55 3.97
CA CYS A 32 -9.42 1.96 2.58
C CYS A 32 -8.97 3.41 2.50
N ILE A 33 -9.59 4.32 3.27
CA ILE A 33 -9.17 5.73 3.35
C ILE A 33 -7.75 5.83 3.91
N LEU A 34 -7.43 5.11 4.98
CA LEU A 34 -6.08 5.05 5.54
C LEU A 34 -5.05 4.52 4.52
N THR A 35 -5.44 3.51 3.74
CA THR A 35 -4.60 2.93 2.67
C THR A 35 -4.32 3.94 1.56
N ILE A 36 -5.34 4.70 1.12
CA ILE A 36 -5.20 5.78 0.13
C ILE A 36 -4.31 6.89 0.67
N ALA A 37 -4.54 7.33 1.91
CA ALA A 37 -3.77 8.38 2.55
C ALA A 37 -2.28 7.98 2.67
N TYR A 38 -2.01 6.75 3.12
CA TYR A 38 -0.65 6.22 3.19
C TYR A 38 0.00 6.09 1.80
N GLY A 39 -0.75 5.61 0.79
CA GLY A 39 -0.28 5.56 -0.59
C GLY A 39 0.06 6.94 -1.14
N GLY A 40 -0.76 7.95 -0.86
CA GLY A 40 -0.51 9.35 -1.23
C GLY A 40 0.73 9.92 -0.55
N TRP A 41 0.88 9.67 0.76
CA TRP A 41 2.07 10.04 1.52
C TRP A 41 3.35 9.39 0.95
N LEU A 42 3.26 8.14 0.52
CA LEU A 42 4.35 7.40 -0.10
C LEU A 42 4.77 8.02 -1.43
N VAL A 43 3.79 8.31 -2.30
CA VAL A 43 4.06 8.93 -3.61
C VAL A 43 4.64 10.34 -3.42
N HIS A 44 4.18 11.10 -2.44
CA HIS A 44 4.67 12.46 -2.22
C HIS A 44 6.10 12.49 -1.69
N ASN A 45 6.37 11.80 -0.57
CA ASN A 45 7.63 11.97 0.15
C ASN A 45 8.77 11.09 -0.37
N ARG A 46 8.44 10.02 -1.07
CA ARG A 46 9.37 8.93 -1.31
C ARG A 46 9.45 8.53 -2.77
N SER A 47 8.79 9.29 -3.66
CA SER A 47 8.86 9.05 -5.09
C SER A 47 10.23 9.27 -5.68
N VAL A 48 10.98 10.18 -5.07
CA VAL A 48 12.32 10.54 -5.47
C VAL A 48 13.27 9.32 -5.36
N TYR A 49 13.12 8.46 -4.35
CA TYR A 49 13.95 7.27 -4.17
C TYR A 49 13.76 6.16 -5.23
N ALA A 50 12.69 6.20 -6.01
CA ALA A 50 12.43 5.18 -7.02
C ALA A 50 13.48 5.13 -8.13
N GLU A 51 14.16 6.25 -8.37
CA GLU A 51 15.19 6.39 -9.40
C GLU A 51 16.50 5.69 -9.02
N LEU A 52 16.78 5.47 -7.71
CA LEU A 52 18.00 4.76 -7.27
C LEU A 52 17.93 3.25 -7.48
N LEU A 53 16.72 2.66 -7.45
CA LEU A 53 16.55 1.21 -7.32
C LEU A 53 16.28 0.48 -8.63
N ALA A 54 15.98 1.19 -9.73
CA ALA A 54 15.66 0.69 -11.08
C ALA A 54 15.16 -0.79 -11.11
N PRO A 55 13.85 -1.08 -11.21
CA PRO A 55 12.73 -0.24 -11.67
C PRO A 55 11.77 0.18 -10.55
N SER A 56 11.11 1.33 -10.74
CA SER A 56 9.77 1.84 -10.34
C SER A 56 8.91 1.24 -9.22
N LEU A 57 9.24 0.10 -8.63
CA LEU A 57 8.42 -0.68 -7.70
C LEU A 57 7.95 0.13 -6.49
N TYR A 58 8.78 1.02 -5.95
CA TYR A 58 8.43 1.75 -4.74
C TYR A 58 7.30 2.77 -4.96
N VAL A 59 7.41 3.57 -6.01
CA VAL A 59 6.35 4.51 -6.43
C VAL A 59 5.13 3.75 -6.92
N ASP A 60 5.34 2.66 -7.63
CA ASP A 60 4.26 1.82 -8.14
C ASP A 60 3.44 1.21 -7.01
N VAL A 61 4.06 0.78 -5.90
CA VAL A 61 3.35 0.30 -4.71
C VAL A 61 2.40 1.37 -4.17
N GLY A 62 2.86 2.62 -4.02
CA GLY A 62 2.00 3.72 -3.55
C GLY A 62 0.83 4.01 -4.49
N ARG A 63 1.09 4.03 -5.81
CA ARG A 63 0.04 4.23 -6.84
C ARG A 63 -0.97 3.10 -6.84
N ILE A 64 -0.52 1.84 -6.75
CA ILE A 64 -1.38 0.66 -6.68
C ILE A 64 -2.25 0.71 -5.42
N MET A 65 -1.68 1.08 -4.26
CA MET A 65 -2.44 1.23 -3.00
C MET A 65 -3.58 2.25 -3.14
N ILE A 66 -3.33 3.38 -3.81
CA ILE A 66 -4.37 4.39 -4.07
C ILE A 66 -5.47 3.81 -4.96
N VAL A 67 -5.11 3.22 -6.10
CA VAL A 67 -6.07 2.66 -7.07
C VAL A 67 -6.93 1.56 -6.45
N VAL A 68 -6.30 0.61 -5.76
CA VAL A 68 -7.00 -0.51 -5.12
C VAL A 68 -7.87 -0.02 -3.95
N GLY A 69 -7.41 1.00 -3.21
CA GLY A 69 -8.20 1.64 -2.16
C GLY A 69 -9.49 2.27 -2.70
N ILE A 70 -9.41 3.02 -3.81
CA ILE A 70 -10.58 3.64 -4.45
C ILE A 70 -11.58 2.59 -4.94
N ILE A 71 -11.09 1.55 -5.63
CA ILE A 71 -11.93 0.44 -6.09
C ILE A 71 -12.61 -0.25 -4.90
N SER A 72 -11.89 -0.44 -3.80
CA SER A 72 -12.42 -1.09 -2.59
C SER A 72 -13.51 -0.25 -1.91
N ILE A 73 -13.42 1.08 -1.93
CA ILE A 73 -14.49 1.97 -1.47
C ILE A 73 -15.73 1.83 -2.35
N GLY A 74 -15.56 1.86 -3.69
CA GLY A 74 -16.67 1.64 -4.62
C GLY A 74 -17.38 0.29 -4.37
N ASN A 75 -16.60 -0.76 -4.16
CA ASN A 75 -17.11 -2.08 -3.81
C ASN A 75 -17.87 -2.09 -2.46
N ALA A 76 -17.41 -1.33 -1.46
CA ALA A 76 -18.10 -1.18 -0.19
C ALA A 76 -19.45 -0.45 -0.34
N CYS A 77 -19.54 0.57 -1.20
CA CYS A 77 -20.79 1.26 -1.52
C CYS A 77 -21.80 0.32 -2.21
N ILE A 78 -21.34 -0.47 -3.20
CA ILE A 78 -22.19 -1.47 -3.88
C ILE A 78 -22.70 -2.50 -2.87
N ALA A 79 -21.86 -2.92 -1.92
CA ALA A 79 -22.25 -3.88 -0.88
C ALA A 79 -23.37 -3.32 0.01
N VAL A 80 -23.25 -2.07 0.48
CA VAL A 80 -24.30 -1.39 1.26
C VAL A 80 -25.58 -1.23 0.45
N TYR A 81 -25.47 -0.74 -0.79
CA TYR A 81 -26.62 -0.54 -1.67
C TYR A 81 -27.36 -1.85 -1.95
N SER A 82 -26.63 -2.94 -2.18
CA SER A 82 -27.20 -4.27 -2.44
C SER A 82 -28.01 -4.79 -1.25
N VAL A 83 -27.56 -4.53 -0.02
CA VAL A 83 -28.30 -4.91 1.20
C VAL A 83 -29.52 -4.01 1.41
N LEU A 84 -29.40 -2.70 1.22
CA LEU A 84 -30.50 -1.75 1.42
C LEU A 84 -31.64 -1.95 0.41
N LYS A 85 -31.31 -2.31 -0.83
CA LYS A 85 -32.28 -2.52 -1.91
C LYS A 85 -32.64 -4.00 -2.13
N GLU A 86 -32.10 -4.89 -1.31
CA GLU A 86 -32.30 -6.35 -1.40
C GLU A 86 -32.04 -6.90 -2.82
N LEU A 87 -31.06 -6.31 -3.53
CA LEU A 87 -30.74 -6.64 -4.92
C LEU A 87 -29.90 -7.91 -5.00
N ARG A 88 -30.50 -9.02 -5.42
CA ARG A 88 -29.83 -10.32 -5.58
C ARG A 88 -28.61 -10.20 -6.52
N CYS A 89 -28.77 -9.59 -7.69
CA CYS A 89 -27.67 -9.41 -8.64
C CYS A 89 -26.53 -8.54 -8.08
N GLY A 90 -26.86 -7.50 -7.31
CA GLY A 90 -25.88 -6.65 -6.63
C GLY A 90 -25.07 -7.45 -5.60
N MET A 91 -25.74 -8.32 -4.83
CA MET A 91 -25.09 -9.22 -3.89
C MET A 91 -24.07 -10.15 -4.55
N TYR A 92 -24.41 -10.76 -5.68
CA TYR A 92 -23.47 -11.61 -6.44
C TYR A 92 -22.31 -10.80 -7.00
N SER A 93 -22.60 -9.64 -7.62
CA SER A 93 -21.59 -8.77 -8.24
C SER A 93 -20.50 -8.36 -7.24
N PHE A 94 -20.88 -7.86 -6.06
CA PHE A 94 -19.88 -7.46 -5.05
C PHE A 94 -19.11 -8.66 -4.46
N SER A 95 -19.70 -9.87 -4.51
CA SER A 95 -19.01 -11.09 -4.07
C SER A 95 -17.88 -11.47 -5.03
N VAL A 96 -18.18 -11.43 -6.33
CA VAL A 96 -17.23 -11.77 -7.38
C VAL A 96 -16.10 -10.74 -7.44
N SER A 97 -16.42 -9.44 -7.39
CA SER A 97 -15.39 -8.38 -7.35
C SER A 97 -14.45 -8.52 -6.15
N SER A 98 -14.99 -8.83 -4.97
CA SER A 98 -14.19 -9.02 -3.74
C SER A 98 -13.25 -10.21 -3.85
N LEU A 99 -13.69 -11.31 -4.49
CA LEU A 99 -12.86 -12.49 -4.73
C LEU A 99 -11.71 -12.17 -5.71
N ILE A 100 -11.98 -11.43 -6.77
CA ILE A 100 -10.95 -11.00 -7.73
C ILE A 100 -9.89 -10.13 -7.03
N ILE A 101 -10.33 -9.16 -6.22
CA ILE A 101 -9.43 -8.30 -5.44
C ILE A 101 -8.56 -9.14 -4.50
N PHE A 102 -9.14 -10.13 -3.82
CA PHE A 102 -8.40 -11.04 -2.94
C PHE A 102 -7.30 -11.82 -3.69
N ILE A 103 -7.62 -12.38 -4.87
CA ILE A 103 -6.65 -13.10 -5.70
C ILE A 103 -5.51 -12.17 -6.16
N MET A 104 -5.84 -10.94 -6.58
CA MET A 104 -4.83 -9.94 -6.96
C MET A 104 -3.89 -9.60 -5.79
N PHE A 105 -4.43 -9.42 -4.59
CA PHE A 105 -3.62 -9.19 -3.39
C PHE A 105 -2.74 -10.39 -3.03
N PHE A 106 -3.26 -11.61 -3.18
CA PHE A 106 -2.46 -12.82 -2.94
C PHE A 106 -1.27 -12.91 -3.90
N ILE A 107 -1.50 -12.71 -5.20
CA ILE A 107 -0.44 -12.67 -6.21
C ILE A 107 0.56 -11.56 -5.90
N GLY A 108 0.09 -10.35 -5.58
CA GLY A 108 0.94 -9.23 -5.18
C GLY A 108 1.79 -9.53 -3.94
N GLY A 109 1.22 -10.21 -2.94
CA GLY A 109 1.94 -10.65 -1.75
C GLY A 109 3.04 -11.66 -2.05
N VAL A 110 2.77 -12.66 -2.89
CA VAL A 110 3.77 -13.65 -3.33
C VAL A 110 4.89 -12.97 -4.13
N MET A 111 4.56 -12.09 -5.06
CA MET A 111 5.54 -11.31 -5.82
C MET A 111 6.39 -10.44 -4.91
N GLY A 112 5.78 -9.79 -3.91
CA GLY A 112 6.48 -9.03 -2.88
C GLY A 112 7.44 -9.89 -2.06
N PHE A 113 7.06 -11.11 -1.70
CA PHE A 113 7.94 -12.06 -1.00
C PHE A 113 9.12 -12.50 -1.86
N VAL A 114 8.90 -12.84 -3.13
CA VAL A 114 9.98 -13.18 -4.06
C VAL A 114 10.94 -12.00 -4.22
N PHE A 115 10.41 -10.77 -4.34
CA PHE A 115 11.22 -9.58 -4.44
C PHE A 115 12.04 -9.31 -3.17
N ARG A 116 11.45 -9.48 -1.98
CA ARG A 116 12.18 -9.45 -0.70
C ARG A 116 13.31 -10.45 -0.67
N TYR A 117 13.05 -11.68 -1.12
CA TYR A 117 14.07 -12.72 -1.19
C TYR A 117 15.22 -12.31 -2.11
N GLN A 118 14.93 -11.78 -3.29
CA GLN A 118 15.93 -11.30 -4.24
C GLN A 118 16.76 -10.13 -3.70
N LEU A 119 16.12 -9.15 -3.04
CA LEU A 119 16.81 -8.01 -2.43
C LEU A 119 17.79 -8.42 -1.33
N VAL A 120 17.48 -9.49 -0.59
CA VAL A 120 18.31 -9.98 0.51
C VAL A 120 19.38 -10.96 0.06
N HIS A 121 19.12 -11.80 -0.96
CA HIS A 121 19.96 -12.96 -1.27
C HIS A 121 20.59 -13.00 -2.68
N GLN A 122 20.04 -12.30 -3.69
CA GLN A 122 20.41 -12.54 -5.10
C GLN A 122 21.13 -11.34 -5.73
N ILE A 123 20.55 -10.14 -5.64
CA ILE A 123 21.17 -8.90 -6.12
C ILE A 123 21.16 -7.97 -4.92
N PRO A 124 22.27 -7.84 -4.19
CA PRO A 124 22.30 -7.00 -3.02
C PRO A 124 21.97 -5.59 -3.49
N LEU A 125 20.92 -5.01 -2.92
CA LEU A 125 20.49 -3.63 -3.14
C LEU A 125 21.70 -2.65 -3.09
N HIS A 126 22.72 -3.00 -2.31
CA HIS A 126 24.03 -2.35 -2.27
C HIS A 126 24.72 -2.21 -3.63
N LEU A 127 24.76 -3.25 -4.48
CA LEU A 127 25.42 -3.16 -5.80
C LEU A 127 24.68 -2.20 -6.75
N LYS A 128 23.34 -2.22 -6.73
CA LYS A 128 22.53 -1.27 -7.51
C LYS A 128 22.78 0.16 -7.04
N MET A 129 22.75 0.35 -5.73
CA MET A 129 23.04 1.63 -5.10
C MET A 129 24.46 2.10 -5.44
N LEU A 130 25.47 1.23 -5.34
CA LEU A 130 26.86 1.52 -5.69
C LEU A 130 27.02 1.93 -7.14
N THR A 131 26.38 1.21 -8.06
CA THR A 131 26.40 1.54 -9.49
C THR A 131 25.72 2.87 -9.75
N SER A 132 24.57 3.13 -9.10
CA SER A 132 23.86 4.41 -9.24
C SER A 132 24.68 5.60 -8.75
N LEU A 133 25.39 5.46 -7.63
CA LEU A 133 26.25 6.51 -7.10
C LEU A 133 27.47 6.71 -8.01
N ARG A 134 28.15 5.63 -8.39
CA ARG A 134 29.40 5.71 -9.14
C ARG A 134 29.18 6.22 -10.56
N GLU A 135 28.12 5.77 -11.23
CA GLU A 135 27.95 5.96 -12.67
C GLU A 135 26.93 7.02 -13.05
N LEU A 136 25.89 7.22 -12.23
CA LEU A 136 24.71 8.01 -12.61
C LEU A 136 24.61 9.34 -11.84
N TYR A 137 25.14 9.41 -10.62
CA TYR A 137 25.13 10.64 -9.83
C TYR A 137 25.85 11.79 -10.53
N GLY A 138 25.22 12.97 -10.56
CA GLY A 138 25.79 14.20 -11.11
C GLY A 138 25.97 14.20 -12.63
N THR A 139 25.32 13.28 -13.34
CA THR A 139 25.25 13.28 -14.80
C THR A 139 24.08 14.12 -15.29
N SER A 140 24.26 14.88 -16.37
CA SER A 140 23.23 15.80 -16.90
C SER A 140 21.97 15.08 -17.39
N GLU A 141 22.09 13.83 -17.83
CA GLU A 141 20.96 13.03 -18.32
C GLU A 141 20.11 12.44 -17.17
N MET A 142 20.69 12.32 -15.97
CA MET A 142 20.08 11.63 -14.83
C MET A 142 20.02 12.53 -13.59
N GLU A 143 19.59 13.77 -13.76
CA GLU A 143 19.40 14.74 -12.67
C GLU A 143 18.51 14.18 -11.55
N LYS A 144 17.47 13.41 -11.89
CA LYS A 144 16.59 12.77 -10.91
C LYS A 144 17.32 11.81 -9.97
N VAL A 145 18.34 11.10 -10.46
CA VAL A 145 19.17 10.22 -9.63
C VAL A 145 20.01 11.03 -8.65
N THR A 146 20.52 12.19 -9.10
CA THR A 146 21.29 13.13 -8.26
C THR A 146 20.42 13.66 -7.13
N ASN A 147 19.26 14.22 -7.47
CA ASN A 147 18.31 14.75 -6.48
C ASN A 147 17.89 13.67 -5.47
N ALA A 148 17.75 12.44 -5.93
CA ALA A 148 17.34 11.35 -5.06
C ALA A 148 18.42 10.87 -4.10
N TRP A 149 19.67 10.92 -4.52
CA TRP A 149 20.80 10.73 -3.62
C TRP A 149 20.93 11.87 -2.62
N ASP A 150 20.77 13.12 -3.05
CA ASP A 150 20.87 14.29 -2.18
C ASP A 150 19.78 14.29 -1.11
N GLU A 151 18.55 13.95 -1.49
CA GLU A 151 17.44 13.79 -0.56
C GLU A 151 17.66 12.60 0.38
N LEU A 152 18.20 11.48 -0.10
CA LEU A 152 18.48 10.31 0.74
C LEU A 152 19.51 10.65 1.83
N GLN A 153 20.60 11.29 1.43
CA GLN A 153 21.71 11.66 2.32
C GLN A 153 21.26 12.68 3.36
N SER A 154 20.48 13.68 2.94
CA SER A 154 19.98 14.71 3.84
C SER A 154 18.90 14.22 4.81
N ASN A 155 18.04 13.29 4.38
CA ASN A 155 16.97 12.73 5.22
C ASN A 155 17.46 11.68 6.22
N PHE A 156 18.43 10.85 5.83
CA PHE A 156 18.97 9.79 6.69
C PHE A 156 20.31 10.14 7.34
N HIS A 157 20.83 11.34 7.08
CA HIS A 157 22.13 11.81 7.60
C HIS A 157 23.25 10.81 7.36
N CYS A 158 23.36 10.35 6.11
CA CYS A 158 24.30 9.32 5.68
C CYS A 158 25.09 9.81 4.46
N CYS A 159 26.31 9.30 4.29
CA CYS A 159 27.12 9.55 3.10
C CYS A 159 27.94 8.32 2.74
N GLY A 160 27.51 7.62 1.70
CA GLY A 160 28.13 6.38 1.24
C GLY A 160 27.08 5.28 1.02
N VAL A 161 27.55 4.12 0.59
CA VAL A 161 26.69 3.03 0.14
C VAL A 161 26.56 1.97 1.23
N ASN A 162 27.59 1.15 1.49
CA ASN A 162 27.55 0.11 2.53
C ASN A 162 28.97 -0.30 2.95
N GLY A 163 29.16 -0.61 4.23
CA GLY A 163 30.39 -1.22 4.76
C GLY A 163 31.67 -0.52 4.30
N THR A 164 32.43 -1.17 3.42
CA THR A 164 33.71 -0.66 2.89
C THR A 164 33.56 0.50 1.89
N ASP A 165 32.37 0.66 1.31
CA ASP A 165 31.99 1.77 0.42
C ASP A 165 31.38 2.92 1.23
N ASP A 166 32.12 3.36 2.25
CA ASP A 166 31.82 4.56 3.05
C ASP A 166 32.07 5.84 2.22
N VAL A 167 32.26 6.98 2.89
CA VAL A 167 32.51 8.29 2.28
C VAL A 167 33.61 8.26 1.20
N ARG A 168 34.58 7.32 1.28
CA ARG A 168 35.65 7.20 0.27
C ARG A 168 35.15 6.81 -1.12
N VAL A 169 33.95 6.22 -1.23
CA VAL A 169 33.37 5.78 -2.52
C VAL A 169 33.25 6.94 -3.52
N TRP A 170 33.03 8.16 -3.03
CA TRP A 170 32.92 9.38 -3.83
C TRP A 170 34.15 9.66 -4.69
N ARG A 171 35.34 9.31 -4.21
CA ARG A 171 36.59 9.46 -4.98
C ARG A 171 36.58 8.62 -6.26
N THR A 172 35.84 7.52 -6.28
CA THR A 172 35.72 6.63 -7.44
C THR A 172 34.53 6.94 -8.33
N SER A 173 33.70 7.92 -7.97
CA SER A 173 32.52 8.31 -8.75
C SER A 173 32.89 9.06 -10.03
N LYS A 174 32.11 8.87 -11.10
CA LYS A 174 32.21 9.68 -12.32
C LYS A 174 32.07 11.17 -12.02
N TRP A 175 31.14 11.54 -11.12
CA TRP A 175 30.96 12.93 -10.70
C TRP A 175 32.27 13.57 -10.23
N TYR A 176 33.03 12.92 -9.34
CA TYR A 176 34.31 13.45 -8.86
C TYR A 176 35.39 13.49 -9.95
N MET A 177 35.43 12.47 -10.82
CA MET A 177 36.44 12.37 -11.89
C MET A 177 36.22 13.37 -13.04
N HIS A 178 34.97 13.71 -13.33
CA HIS A 178 34.61 14.62 -14.44
C HIS A 178 34.73 16.11 -14.10
N GLN A 179 34.97 16.46 -12.84
CA GLN A 179 35.20 17.84 -12.37
C GLN A 179 36.57 18.44 -12.77
N LYS A 180 37.12 18.09 -13.94
CA LYS A 180 38.43 18.58 -14.41
C LYS A 180 38.48 20.09 -14.66
N ALA A 181 37.32 20.72 -14.90
CA ALA A 181 37.20 22.16 -15.13
C ALA A 181 37.31 22.99 -13.84
N ILE A 182 37.21 22.37 -12.66
CA ILE A 182 37.25 23.07 -11.37
C ILE A 182 38.70 23.10 -10.86
N PRO A 183 39.22 24.28 -10.43
CA PRO A 183 40.54 24.38 -9.84
C PRO A 183 40.70 23.43 -8.63
N PRO A 184 41.87 22.81 -8.41
CA PRO A 184 42.09 21.87 -7.32
C PRO A 184 41.74 22.43 -5.93
N ALA A 185 41.98 23.74 -5.72
CA ALA A 185 41.73 24.43 -4.46
C ALA A 185 40.24 24.58 -4.10
N THR A 186 39.35 24.47 -5.09
CA THR A 186 37.89 24.64 -4.93
C THR A 186 37.12 23.40 -5.35
N LYS A 187 37.81 22.30 -5.68
CA LYS A 187 37.17 21.06 -6.14
C LYS A 187 36.47 20.37 -4.96
N PRO A 188 35.12 20.28 -4.95
CA PRO A 188 34.41 19.61 -3.87
C PRO A 188 34.67 18.10 -3.92
N ILE A 189 35.07 17.51 -2.79
CA ILE A 189 35.34 16.07 -2.71
C ILE A 189 34.05 15.28 -2.48
N LEU A 190 33.08 15.89 -1.81
CA LEU A 190 31.76 15.35 -1.51
C LEU A 190 30.66 16.29 -2.02
N PRO A 191 29.44 15.78 -2.25
CA PRO A 191 28.28 16.64 -2.48
C PRO A 191 27.83 17.35 -1.19
N ILE A 192 27.15 18.49 -1.35
CA ILE A 192 26.69 19.33 -0.23
C ILE A 192 25.69 18.57 0.68
N SER A 193 24.89 17.67 0.12
CA SER A 193 23.94 16.82 0.83
C SER A 193 24.58 15.87 1.85
N CYS A 194 25.87 15.56 1.70
CA CYS A 194 26.65 14.78 2.67
C CYS A 194 27.18 15.62 3.85
N CYS A 195 27.05 16.94 3.79
CA CYS A 195 27.60 17.86 4.78
C CYS A 195 26.58 18.23 5.85
N VAL A 196 27.07 18.43 7.07
CA VAL A 196 26.25 18.98 8.15
C VAL A 196 25.95 20.46 7.83
N LYS A 197 24.69 20.86 8.01
CA LYS A 197 24.25 22.24 7.75
C LYS A 197 25.07 23.24 8.56
N GLY A 198 25.59 24.27 7.90
CA GLY A 198 26.45 25.30 8.50
C GLY A 198 27.94 24.96 8.56
N MET A 199 28.35 23.78 8.07
CA MET A 199 29.76 23.35 7.98
C MET A 199 30.18 23.01 6.54
N GLU A 200 29.41 23.45 5.53
CA GLU A 200 29.56 23.07 4.12
C GLU A 200 30.97 23.39 3.60
N ASP A 201 31.48 24.60 3.85
CA ASP A 201 32.79 25.04 3.36
C ASP A 201 33.95 24.14 3.84
N LYS A 202 33.85 23.62 5.07
CA LYS A 202 34.84 22.72 5.65
C LYS A 202 34.66 21.29 5.14
N CYS A 203 33.41 20.84 5.03
CA CYS A 203 33.07 19.51 4.54
C CYS A 203 33.50 19.29 3.08
N LEU A 204 33.24 20.27 2.20
CA LEU A 204 33.57 20.17 0.77
C LEU A 204 35.08 20.02 0.50
N LYS A 205 35.91 20.52 1.44
CA LYS A 205 37.39 20.45 1.40
C LYS A 205 37.98 19.40 2.35
N GLY A 206 37.14 18.72 3.13
CA GLY A 206 37.56 17.75 4.12
C GLY A 206 38.13 16.49 3.49
N ASP A 207 39.02 15.80 4.20
CA ASP A 207 39.59 14.54 3.71
C ASP A 207 38.71 13.33 4.10
N PRO A 208 38.12 12.61 3.13
CA PRO A 208 37.31 11.42 3.42
C PRO A 208 38.12 10.21 3.93
N THR A 209 39.47 10.27 3.98
CA THR A 209 40.28 9.21 4.60
C THR A 209 40.28 9.27 6.12
N HIS A 210 40.08 10.46 6.69
CA HIS A 210 39.95 10.71 8.12
C HIS A 210 38.66 11.51 8.37
N PRO A 211 37.49 10.85 8.22
CA PRO A 211 36.20 11.53 8.29
C PRO A 211 35.91 12.02 9.72
N ASP A 212 35.44 13.26 9.83
CA ASP A 212 35.04 13.91 11.08
C ASP A 212 33.51 14.07 11.11
N SER A 213 32.88 13.49 12.13
CA SER A 213 31.41 13.43 12.25
C SER A 213 30.78 14.78 12.60
N SER A 214 31.59 15.77 12.99
CA SER A 214 31.12 17.13 13.25
C SER A 214 30.87 17.95 11.98
N ILE A 215 31.46 17.55 10.84
CA ILE A 215 31.39 18.28 9.57
C ILE A 215 30.68 17.52 8.45
N MET A 216 30.70 16.18 8.48
CA MET A 216 30.09 15.34 7.44
C MET A 216 29.40 14.11 8.03
N PHE A 217 28.44 13.58 7.30
CA PHE A 217 27.81 12.30 7.64
C PHE A 217 28.77 11.16 7.29
N ILE A 218 29.05 10.28 8.26
CA ILE A 218 29.99 9.14 8.07
C ILE A 218 29.22 7.83 7.82
N ASP A 219 27.96 7.76 8.27
CA ASP A 219 27.14 6.56 8.19
C ASP A 219 26.78 6.20 6.75
N THR A 220 26.57 4.91 6.49
CA THR A 220 26.21 4.40 5.16
C THR A 220 24.70 4.42 4.93
N CYS A 221 24.26 4.72 3.71
CA CYS A 221 22.84 4.88 3.41
C CYS A 221 22.09 3.55 3.19
N TYR A 222 22.80 2.43 3.05
CA TYR A 222 22.19 1.14 2.73
C TYR A 222 21.23 0.62 3.80
N GLU A 223 21.67 0.53 5.06
CA GLU A 223 20.83 -0.03 6.13
C GLU A 223 19.61 0.86 6.47
N PRO A 224 19.73 2.19 6.61
CA PRO A 224 18.56 3.05 6.81
C PRO A 224 17.54 2.95 5.67
N LEU A 225 17.99 2.99 4.41
CA LEU A 225 17.10 2.86 3.26
C LEU A 225 16.44 1.48 3.21
N ARG A 226 17.20 0.41 3.46
CA ARG A 226 16.68 -0.95 3.51
C ARG A 226 15.64 -1.10 4.61
N SER A 227 15.93 -0.61 5.82
CA SER A 227 15.02 -0.67 6.97
C SER A 227 13.71 0.07 6.68
N ASP A 228 13.80 1.25 6.08
CA ASP A 228 12.63 2.03 5.70
C ASP A 228 11.80 1.35 4.59
N LEU A 229 12.46 0.83 3.54
CA LEU A 229 11.83 0.01 2.50
C LEU A 229 11.16 -1.24 3.09
N LEU A 230 11.79 -1.83 4.10
CA LEU A 230 11.20 -2.94 4.84
C LEU A 230 9.93 -2.49 5.57
N ALA A 231 10.00 -1.40 6.33
CA ALA A 231 8.89 -0.85 7.08
C ALA A 231 7.68 -0.51 6.18
N VAL A 232 7.90 0.15 5.04
CA VAL A 232 6.80 0.51 4.11
C VAL A 232 6.04 -0.71 3.62
N VAL A 233 6.76 -1.72 3.14
CA VAL A 233 6.14 -2.95 2.64
C VAL A 233 5.44 -3.71 3.78
N HIS A 234 5.99 -3.70 5.00
CA HIS A 234 5.32 -4.30 6.16
C HIS A 234 4.02 -3.58 6.51
N ILE A 235 4.03 -2.25 6.55
CA ILE A 235 2.83 -1.44 6.82
C ILE A 235 1.79 -1.67 5.72
N ALA A 236 2.18 -1.63 4.45
CA ALA A 236 1.30 -1.88 3.32
C ALA A 236 0.69 -3.30 3.37
N ALA A 237 1.49 -4.31 3.73
CA ALA A 237 1.01 -5.68 3.91
C ALA A 237 -0.02 -5.78 5.04
N TRP A 238 0.23 -5.19 6.20
CA TRP A 238 -0.72 -5.18 7.32
C TRP A 238 -2.03 -4.46 6.97
N LEU A 239 -1.96 -3.30 6.32
CA LEU A 239 -3.15 -2.58 5.84
C LEU A 239 -3.97 -3.41 4.86
N SER A 240 -3.29 -4.11 3.94
CA SER A 240 -3.92 -5.01 2.97
C SER A 240 -4.59 -6.19 3.67
N ILE A 241 -3.90 -6.86 4.58
CA ILE A 241 -4.41 -8.01 5.35
C ILE A 241 -5.65 -7.61 6.14
N VAL A 242 -5.62 -6.48 6.86
CA VAL A 242 -6.75 -6.02 7.66
C VAL A 242 -7.95 -5.68 6.77
N THR A 243 -7.72 -5.03 5.63
CA THR A 243 -8.78 -4.70 4.67
C THR A 243 -9.42 -5.96 4.08
N ILE A 244 -8.60 -6.96 3.73
CA ILE A 244 -9.04 -8.26 3.21
C ILE A 244 -9.81 -9.05 4.27
N ALA A 245 -9.31 -9.12 5.50
CA ALA A 245 -9.96 -9.82 6.60
C ALA A 245 -11.34 -9.21 6.90
N ALA A 246 -11.41 -7.88 7.00
CA ALA A 246 -12.66 -7.16 7.19
C ALA A 246 -13.64 -7.41 6.02
N SER A 247 -13.14 -7.51 4.78
CA SER A 247 -13.97 -7.75 3.60
C SER A 247 -14.47 -9.20 3.51
N ASN A 248 -13.63 -10.19 3.82
CA ASN A 248 -13.98 -11.61 3.77
C ASN A 248 -14.85 -12.03 4.96
N LEU A 249 -14.67 -11.43 6.13
CA LEU A 249 -15.56 -11.65 7.27
C LEU A 249 -17.01 -11.26 6.91
N ARG A 250 -17.21 -10.24 6.06
CA ARG A 250 -18.54 -9.91 5.51
C ARG A 250 -19.11 -11.03 4.63
N ILE A 251 -18.28 -11.74 3.87
CA ILE A 251 -18.69 -12.86 3.01
C ILE A 251 -19.14 -14.04 3.88
N ILE A 252 -18.45 -14.34 4.98
CA ILE A 252 -18.81 -15.42 5.91
C ILE A 252 -20.11 -15.11 6.68
N ILE A 253 -20.44 -13.83 6.89
CA ILE A 253 -21.72 -13.41 7.48
C ILE A 253 -22.89 -13.54 6.46
N ARG A 254 -22.62 -13.63 5.15
CA ARG A 254 -23.65 -13.80 4.10
C ARG A 254 -24.47 -15.09 4.14
N PRO A 255 -23.91 -16.30 4.34
CA PRO A 255 -24.72 -17.53 4.37
C PRO A 255 -25.84 -17.43 5.39
N ALA A 256 -25.61 -16.79 6.54
CA ALA A 256 -26.66 -16.54 7.53
C ALA A 256 -27.78 -15.60 7.03
N HIS A 257 -27.49 -14.65 6.13
CA HIS A 257 -28.50 -13.78 5.53
C HIS A 257 -29.24 -14.47 4.37
N GLN A 258 -28.54 -15.30 3.60
CA GLN A 258 -29.09 -15.97 2.42
C GLN A 258 -29.98 -17.15 2.82
N GLU A 259 -29.61 -17.94 3.82
CA GLU A 259 -30.49 -18.95 4.42
C GLU A 259 -31.75 -18.33 5.02
N VAL A 260 -31.62 -17.17 5.66
CA VAL A 260 -32.75 -16.38 6.18
C VAL A 260 -33.70 -15.93 5.07
N ILE A 261 -33.18 -15.41 3.96
CA ILE A 261 -34.01 -15.01 2.81
C ILE A 261 -34.59 -16.23 2.08
N GLN A 262 -33.86 -17.33 1.94
CA GLN A 262 -34.34 -18.54 1.26
C GLN A 262 -35.37 -19.33 2.08
N GLN A 263 -35.38 -19.26 3.41
CA GLN A 263 -36.47 -19.80 4.24
C GLN A 263 -37.69 -18.87 4.27
N ILE A 264 -37.49 -17.55 4.16
CA ILE A 264 -38.56 -16.56 4.11
C ILE A 264 -39.25 -16.52 2.72
N SER A 265 -38.50 -16.68 1.63
CA SER A 265 -39.02 -16.59 0.25
C SER A 265 -40.15 -17.60 -0.07
N PRO A 266 -40.08 -18.89 0.27
CA PRO A 266 -41.20 -19.82 0.02
C PRO A 266 -42.38 -19.55 0.94
N GLN A 267 -42.14 -19.19 2.20
CA GLN A 267 -43.22 -18.87 3.16
C GLN A 267 -43.96 -17.57 2.83
N ILE A 268 -43.26 -16.54 2.35
CA ILE A 268 -43.88 -15.28 1.90
C ILE A 268 -44.54 -15.45 0.54
N PHE A 269 -43.96 -16.22 -0.38
CA PHE A 269 -44.58 -16.53 -1.67
C PHE A 269 -45.89 -17.32 -1.50
N ASP A 270 -45.92 -18.33 -0.63
CA ASP A 270 -47.16 -19.06 -0.29
C ASP A 270 -48.20 -18.18 0.42
N ARG A 271 -47.77 -17.27 1.30
CA ARG A 271 -48.68 -16.32 1.97
C ARG A 271 -49.20 -15.24 1.02
N LEU A 272 -48.40 -14.77 0.07
CA LEU A 272 -48.83 -13.85 -0.99
C LEU A 272 -49.79 -14.55 -1.96
N GLN A 273 -49.52 -15.80 -2.35
CA GLN A 273 -50.40 -16.57 -3.24
C GLN A 273 -51.75 -16.88 -2.58
N LYS A 274 -51.77 -17.16 -1.26
CA LYS A 274 -53.01 -17.30 -0.48
C LYS A 274 -53.74 -15.97 -0.22
N ALA A 275 -53.01 -14.86 -0.09
CA ALA A 275 -53.60 -13.54 0.08
C ALA A 275 -54.18 -12.96 -1.23
N LEU A 276 -53.65 -13.38 -2.39
CA LEU A 276 -54.11 -12.98 -3.72
C LEU A 276 -55.23 -13.89 -4.29
N THR A 277 -55.61 -14.96 -3.60
CA THR A 277 -56.73 -15.86 -3.95
C THR A 277 -57.98 -15.62 -3.10
N PRO A 278 -58.58 -14.41 -3.15
CA PRO A 278 -60.04 -14.37 -3.16
C PRO A 278 -60.65 -13.50 -4.27
N SER A 279 -59.87 -12.95 -5.22
CA SER A 279 -60.41 -11.92 -6.14
C SER A 279 -60.34 -12.23 -7.63
N CYS A 280 -59.76 -13.35 -8.06
CA CYS A 280 -59.68 -13.74 -9.48
C CYS A 280 -60.60 -14.91 -9.85
N LEU A 281 -61.86 -14.92 -9.39
CA LEU A 281 -62.85 -15.94 -9.83
C LEU A 281 -64.18 -15.37 -10.36
N SER A 282 -64.22 -14.10 -10.78
CA SER A 282 -65.46 -13.46 -11.27
C SER A 282 -65.43 -12.89 -12.70
N ILE A 283 -64.38 -13.12 -13.50
CA ILE A 283 -64.29 -12.52 -14.86
C ILE A 283 -64.22 -13.58 -15.98
N HIS A 284 -64.63 -14.83 -15.71
CA HIS A 284 -64.75 -15.83 -16.79
C HIS A 284 -66.11 -16.53 -16.82
N ASN A 285 -67.19 -15.76 -16.65
CA ASN A 285 -68.50 -16.21 -17.10
C ASN A 285 -69.38 -15.02 -17.50
N ARG A 286 -69.12 -14.46 -18.68
CA ARG A 286 -70.14 -13.84 -19.53
C ARG A 286 -69.63 -13.76 -20.96
#